data_AF-A0A968D657-F1
#
_entry.id   AF-A0A968D657-F1
#
_cell.length_a   1.000
_cell.length_b   1.000
_cell.length_c   1.000
_cell.angle_alpha   90.00
_cell.angle_beta   90.00
_cell.angle_gamma   90.00
#
_symmetry.space_group_name_H-M   'P 1'
#
loop_
_entity.id
_entity.type
_entity.pdbx_description
1 polymer ?
#
loop_
_entity_poly.entity_id
_entity_poly.type
_entity_poly.pdbx_seq_one_letter_code
_entity_poly.pdbx_strand_id
1 'polypeptide(L)'
;MKITELTKILPFIMLFIFNCETNEPLTPDPQNNLIENPSFERESQFSLDAWDVVNPNLVNASNDAPVDGGDWSVRINADWSPEAFQPQICTTITLSPGQHKYTFTCWAKYKNISGVIRLKIVNPDTSFTHNSIAIQDTMWTEYTLSDTVTLSATDTLSIRLSGGFTHVVAGETTFDLCSFEITE
;
A
#
# COMPACT_ATOMS: atom_id res chain seq x y z
N MET A 1 5.78 18.90 -76.36
CA MET A 1 6.81 18.85 -75.30
C MET A 1 6.12 19.07 -73.96
N LYS A 2 6.15 18.00 -73.13
CA LYS A 2 5.81 17.83 -71.70
C LYS A 2 4.56 18.54 -71.12
N ILE A 3 3.50 17.74 -71.04
CA ILE A 3 2.41 17.82 -70.05
C ILE A 3 3.00 17.47 -68.68
N THR A 4 2.76 18.28 -67.65
CA THR A 4 3.15 17.94 -66.28
C THR A 4 1.89 17.95 -65.41
N GLU A 5 1.52 16.75 -65.00
CA GLU A 5 0.31 16.38 -64.26
C GLU A 5 0.30 16.93 -62.83
N LEU A 6 -0.91 17.24 -62.36
CA LEU A 6 -1.26 17.87 -61.11
C LEU A 6 -1.52 16.80 -60.04
N THR A 7 -0.52 16.40 -59.26
CA THR A 7 -0.69 15.37 -58.22
C THR A 7 -1.22 15.98 -56.92
N LYS A 8 -2.52 15.84 -56.67
CA LYS A 8 -3.18 16.18 -55.39
C LYS A 8 -2.70 15.22 -54.29
N ILE A 9 -1.98 15.74 -53.30
CA ILE A 9 -1.62 15.00 -52.09
C ILE A 9 -2.82 15.04 -51.14
N LEU A 10 -3.50 13.91 -51.00
CA LEU A 10 -4.60 13.71 -50.04
C LEU A 10 -3.98 13.42 -48.66
N PRO A 11 -4.26 14.20 -47.60
CA PRO A 11 -3.78 13.87 -46.26
C PRO A 11 -4.59 12.68 -45.74
N PHE A 12 -3.95 11.52 -45.66
CA PHE A 12 -4.48 10.33 -44.99
C PHE A 12 -4.40 10.58 -43.47
N ILE A 13 -5.47 11.13 -42.90
CA ILE A 13 -5.64 11.25 -41.45
C ILE A 13 -5.81 9.84 -40.91
N MET A 14 -4.71 9.27 -40.43
CA MET A 14 -4.68 7.98 -39.75
C MET A 14 -5.27 8.17 -38.35
N LEU A 15 -6.58 7.95 -38.26
CA LEU A 15 -7.35 7.95 -37.02
C LEU A 15 -6.91 6.73 -36.20
N PHE A 16 -5.95 6.91 -35.29
CA PHE A 16 -5.65 5.92 -34.26
C PHE A 16 -6.82 5.90 -33.26
N ILE A 17 -7.81 5.07 -33.54
CA ILE A 17 -8.73 4.55 -32.54
C ILE A 17 -7.91 3.68 -31.58
N PHE A 18 -7.27 4.34 -30.61
CA PHE A 18 -6.85 3.68 -29.38
C PHE A 18 -8.12 3.18 -28.71
N ASN A 19 -8.43 1.91 -28.95
CA ASN A 19 -9.29 1.14 -28.10
C ASN A 19 -8.53 1.01 -26.78
N CYS A 20 -8.62 2.04 -25.94
CA CYS A 20 -8.24 1.94 -24.54
C CYS A 20 -9.30 1.02 -23.94
N GLU A 21 -9.04 -0.29 -23.99
CA GLU A 21 -9.69 -1.19 -23.06
C GLU A 21 -9.34 -0.65 -21.69
N THR A 22 -10.33 -0.01 -21.06
CA THR A 22 -10.34 0.23 -19.63
C THR A 22 -10.33 -1.17 -19.02
N ASN A 23 -9.14 -1.73 -18.87
CA ASN A 23 -8.90 -2.78 -17.90
C ASN A 23 -9.31 -2.08 -16.61
N GLU A 24 -10.53 -2.33 -16.16
CA GLU A 24 -10.90 -1.90 -14.83
C GLU A 24 -9.88 -2.55 -13.91
N PRO A 25 -9.05 -1.74 -13.26
CA PRO A 25 -8.04 -2.26 -12.37
C PRO A 25 -8.77 -3.06 -11.30
N LEU A 26 -8.21 -4.22 -10.98
CA LEU A 26 -8.72 -5.10 -9.95
C LEU A 26 -8.55 -4.38 -8.62
N THR A 27 -9.47 -3.48 -8.28
CA THR A 27 -9.64 -3.04 -6.90
C THR A 27 -9.94 -4.30 -6.09
N PRO A 28 -9.21 -4.57 -5.01
CA PRO A 28 -9.49 -5.70 -4.13
C PRO A 28 -10.99 -5.72 -3.81
N ASP A 29 -11.63 -6.89 -3.91
CA ASP A 29 -13.07 -7.00 -3.66
C ASP A 29 -13.36 -6.46 -2.26
N PRO A 30 -14.03 -5.29 -2.14
CA PRO A 30 -14.23 -4.64 -0.85
C PRO A 30 -15.08 -5.50 0.10
N GLN A 31 -15.73 -6.56 -0.40
CA GLN A 31 -16.50 -7.47 0.44
C GLN A 31 -15.64 -8.38 1.33
N ASN A 32 -14.36 -8.59 1.01
CA ASN A 32 -13.51 -9.55 1.73
C ASN A 32 -12.31 -8.93 2.45
N ASN A 33 -12.02 -7.65 2.24
CA ASN A 33 -10.91 -6.98 2.91
C ASN A 33 -11.20 -6.78 4.40
N LEU A 34 -10.35 -7.33 5.26
CA LEU A 34 -10.45 -7.22 6.72
C LEU A 34 -9.82 -5.94 7.27
N ILE A 35 -9.17 -5.13 6.42
CA ILE A 35 -8.65 -3.81 6.80
C ILE A 35 -9.74 -2.76 6.61
N GLU A 36 -10.10 -2.09 7.71
CA GLU A 36 -10.92 -0.89 7.65
C GLU A 36 -10.09 0.30 7.14
N ASN A 37 -10.68 1.14 6.30
CA ASN A 37 -10.04 2.32 5.70
C ASN A 37 -8.69 1.98 5.01
N PRO A 38 -8.70 1.09 4.01
CA PRO A 38 -7.48 0.55 3.38
C PRO A 38 -6.70 1.55 2.52
N SER A 39 -7.36 2.60 2.04
CA SER A 39 -6.77 3.66 1.20
C SER A 39 -6.55 4.98 1.93
N PHE A 40 -6.72 5.01 3.26
CA PHE A 40 -6.53 6.22 4.07
C PHE A 40 -7.45 7.40 3.69
N GLU A 41 -8.66 7.08 3.22
CA GLU A 41 -9.66 8.03 2.78
C GLU A 41 -11.03 7.77 3.40
N ARG A 42 -11.63 8.83 3.96
CA ARG A 42 -13.03 8.83 4.39
C ARG A 42 -13.69 10.11 3.90
N GLU A 43 -14.79 9.97 3.17
CA GLU A 43 -15.53 11.11 2.62
C GLU A 43 -14.64 12.08 1.79
N SER A 44 -13.73 11.51 0.99
CA SER A 44 -12.75 12.24 0.16
C SER A 44 -11.73 13.08 0.95
N GLN A 45 -11.59 12.83 2.24
CA GLN A 45 -10.56 13.44 3.09
C GLN A 45 -9.58 12.37 3.57
N PHE A 46 -8.31 12.76 3.69
CA PHE A 46 -7.31 11.92 4.34
C PHE A 46 -7.77 11.56 5.75
N SER A 47 -7.75 10.27 6.07
CA SER A 47 -8.13 9.76 7.38
C SER A 47 -7.25 8.56 7.77
N LEU A 48 -6.85 8.53 9.04
CA LEU A 48 -6.21 7.39 9.69
C LEU A 48 -7.21 6.64 10.59
N ASP A 49 -8.52 6.78 10.35
CA ASP A 49 -9.53 6.00 11.06
C ASP A 49 -9.22 4.51 10.92
N ALA A 50 -9.37 3.76 12.03
CA ALA A 50 -9.00 2.34 12.18
C ALA A 50 -7.49 2.02 12.12
N TRP A 51 -6.63 3.05 12.13
CA TRP A 51 -5.18 2.93 12.25
C TRP A 51 -4.67 3.57 13.54
N ASP A 52 -3.98 2.80 14.37
CA ASP A 52 -3.24 3.29 15.51
C ASP A 52 -1.93 3.93 15.03
N VAL A 53 -1.67 5.16 15.46
CA VAL A 53 -0.51 5.93 15.01
C VAL A 53 0.55 6.00 16.11
N VAL A 54 1.76 5.55 15.78
CA VAL A 54 2.94 5.72 16.63
C VAL A 54 3.80 6.82 16.06
N ASN A 55 4.13 7.81 16.91
CA ASN A 55 4.87 9.01 16.53
C ASN A 55 4.15 9.82 15.41
N PRO A 56 2.98 10.41 15.71
CA PRO A 56 2.11 11.04 14.70
C PRO A 56 2.74 12.23 13.98
N ASN A 57 3.75 12.87 14.55
CA ASN A 57 4.44 14.00 13.91
C ASN A 57 5.20 13.61 12.63
N LEU A 58 5.40 12.32 12.40
CA LEU A 58 6.11 11.77 11.24
C LEU A 58 5.19 11.00 10.29
N VAL A 59 3.89 10.97 10.56
CA VAL A 59 2.86 10.36 9.71
C VAL A 59 2.03 11.48 9.10
N ASN A 60 2.04 11.59 7.78
CA ASN A 60 1.48 12.72 7.05
C ASN A 60 0.62 12.24 5.87
N ALA A 61 -0.38 13.03 5.51
CA ALA A 61 -1.10 12.87 4.25
C ALA A 61 -0.17 13.18 3.05
N SER A 62 -0.44 12.54 1.92
CA SER A 62 0.20 12.81 0.64
C SER A 62 -0.82 12.74 -0.50
N ASN A 63 -0.80 13.70 -1.42
CA ASN A 63 -1.66 13.72 -2.62
C ASN A 63 -1.05 12.97 -3.81
N ASP A 64 -0.11 12.08 -3.53
CA ASP A 64 0.55 11.22 -4.50
C ASP A 64 0.11 9.80 -4.15
N ALA A 65 -0.79 9.23 -4.96
CA ALA A 65 -1.41 7.92 -4.77
C ALA A 65 -1.11 7.03 -6.00
N PRO A 66 -1.13 5.69 -5.86
CA PRO A 66 -1.08 4.79 -7.01
C PRO A 66 -2.34 4.96 -7.87
N VAL A 67 -2.35 4.29 -9.02
CA VAL A 67 -3.58 4.17 -9.81
C VAL A 67 -4.66 3.54 -8.91
N ASP A 68 -5.86 4.12 -8.93
CA ASP A 68 -7.03 3.71 -8.13
C ASP A 68 -6.95 3.93 -6.61
N GLY A 69 -5.89 4.56 -6.11
CA GLY A 69 -5.74 4.90 -4.69
C GLY A 69 -6.67 6.00 -4.18
N GLY A 70 -7.20 6.82 -5.09
CA GLY A 70 -7.95 8.03 -4.76
C GLY A 70 -7.08 9.28 -4.80
N ASP A 71 -7.37 10.22 -3.93
CA ASP A 71 -6.68 11.51 -3.78
C ASP A 71 -5.56 11.48 -2.72
N TRP A 72 -5.55 10.50 -1.82
CA TRP A 72 -4.69 10.47 -0.64
C TRP A 72 -3.96 9.14 -0.45
N SER A 73 -2.75 9.24 0.07
CA SER A 73 -1.98 8.12 0.63
C SER A 73 -1.35 8.53 1.96
N VAL A 74 -0.84 7.56 2.72
CA VAL A 74 -0.09 7.82 3.95
C VAL A 74 1.41 7.84 3.67
N ARG A 75 2.08 8.92 4.10
CA ARG A 75 3.53 9.09 4.04
C ARG A 75 4.12 9.06 5.45
N ILE A 76 5.06 8.15 5.67
CA ILE A 76 5.71 7.93 6.95
C ILE A 76 7.19 8.26 6.80
N ASN A 77 7.65 9.30 7.50
CA ASN A 77 9.04 9.72 7.47
C ASN A 77 9.90 8.76 8.31
N ALA A 78 11.08 8.40 7.82
CA ALA A 78 12.05 7.61 8.58
C ALA A 78 12.60 8.39 9.78
N ASP A 79 12.92 7.68 10.86
CA ASP A 79 13.51 8.27 12.05
C ASP A 79 14.43 7.28 12.78
N TRP A 80 15.28 7.78 13.67
CA TRP A 80 16.22 6.99 14.47
C TRP A 80 15.68 6.66 15.87
N SER A 81 14.40 6.89 16.11
CA SER A 81 13.76 6.47 17.36
C SER A 81 13.94 4.96 17.61
N PRO A 82 14.02 4.53 18.89
CA PRO A 82 13.96 3.11 19.23
C PRO A 82 12.71 2.46 18.63
N GLU A 83 12.74 1.15 18.35
CA GLU A 83 11.66 0.44 17.64
C GLU A 83 10.26 0.71 18.20
N ALA A 84 10.12 0.80 19.52
CA ALA A 84 8.84 1.08 20.18
C ALA A 84 8.25 2.48 19.85
N PHE A 85 9.10 3.41 19.40
CA PHE A 85 8.76 4.80 19.07
C PHE A 85 9.02 5.13 17.59
N GLN A 86 9.38 4.13 16.78
CA GLN A 86 9.55 4.34 15.35
C GLN A 86 8.22 4.78 14.73
N PRO A 87 8.28 5.69 13.74
CA PRO A 87 7.10 6.16 13.05
C PRO A 87 6.48 5.02 12.25
N GLN A 88 5.27 4.67 12.65
CA GLN A 88 4.50 3.58 12.05
C GLN A 88 3.01 3.80 12.29
N ILE A 89 2.21 3.19 11.43
CA ILE A 89 0.78 2.98 11.67
C ILE A 89 0.51 1.49 11.79
N CYS A 90 -0.46 1.15 12.61
CA CYS A 90 -0.84 -0.23 12.88
C CYS A 90 -2.35 -0.39 12.73
N THR A 91 -2.80 -1.51 12.16
CA THR A 91 -4.19 -1.93 12.28
C THR A 91 -4.23 -3.34 12.87
N THR A 92 -5.31 -3.65 13.59
CA THR A 92 -5.47 -4.92 14.32
C THR A 92 -6.61 -5.70 13.70
N ILE A 93 -6.34 -6.96 13.36
CA ILE A 93 -7.31 -7.88 12.78
C ILE A 93 -7.56 -8.99 13.79
N THR A 94 -8.84 -9.15 14.15
CA THR A 94 -9.28 -10.21 15.05
C THR A 94 -9.79 -11.39 14.21
N LEU A 95 -9.18 -12.56 14.39
CA LEU A 95 -9.59 -13.81 13.76
C LEU A 95 -9.98 -14.83 14.83
N SER A 96 -10.78 -15.83 14.44
CA SER A 96 -11.08 -16.95 15.33
C SER A 96 -9.81 -17.78 15.62
N PRO A 97 -9.72 -18.48 16.76
CA PRO A 97 -8.63 -19.43 16.99
C PRO A 97 -8.58 -20.49 15.88
N GLY A 98 -7.39 -20.95 15.50
CA GLY A 98 -7.21 -21.96 14.46
C GLY A 98 -6.09 -21.61 13.48
N GLN A 99 -6.02 -22.38 12.39
CA GLN A 99 -5.09 -22.15 11.30
C GLN A 99 -5.80 -21.44 10.16
N HIS A 100 -5.18 -20.38 9.64
CA HIS A 100 -5.73 -19.54 8.57
C HIS A 100 -4.67 -19.31 7.52
N LYS A 101 -5.03 -19.45 6.24
CA LYS A 101 -4.21 -18.91 5.15
C LYS A 101 -4.64 -17.49 4.87
N TYR A 102 -3.68 -16.59 4.75
CA TYR A 102 -3.96 -15.19 4.46
C TYR A 102 -3.14 -14.69 3.28
N THR A 103 -3.63 -13.62 2.69
CA THR A 103 -2.86 -12.76 1.78
C THR A 103 -3.05 -11.31 2.20
N PHE A 104 -1.93 -10.62 2.35
CA PHE A 104 -1.87 -9.18 2.53
C PHE A 104 -1.27 -8.54 1.27
N THR A 105 -1.89 -7.49 0.77
CA THR A 105 -1.33 -6.64 -0.29
C THR A 105 -1.28 -5.18 0.14
N CYS A 106 -0.34 -4.42 -0.40
CA CYS A 106 -0.25 -2.98 -0.19
C CYS A 106 0.56 -2.36 -1.31
N TRP A 107 0.08 -1.25 -1.86
CA TRP A 107 0.90 -0.43 -2.72
C TRP A 107 1.87 0.38 -1.87
N ALA A 108 3.13 0.39 -2.26
CA ALA A 108 4.14 1.15 -1.55
C ALA A 108 5.22 1.68 -2.48
N LYS A 109 5.89 2.74 -2.01
CA LYS A 109 7.14 3.23 -2.58
C LYS A 109 7.95 3.95 -1.51
N TYR A 110 9.26 4.04 -1.70
CA TYR A 110 10.13 4.77 -0.79
C TYR A 110 10.92 5.88 -1.49
N LYS A 111 11.41 6.82 -0.68
CA LYS A 111 12.36 7.85 -1.09
C LYS A 111 13.48 7.92 -0.06
N ASN A 112 14.71 7.70 -0.54
CA ASN A 112 15.96 7.65 0.23
C ASN A 112 16.07 6.53 1.28
N ILE A 113 15.08 6.35 2.14
CA ILE A 113 15.05 5.34 3.21
C ILE A 113 13.86 4.42 3.02
N SER A 114 14.15 3.12 2.95
CA SER A 114 13.17 2.06 2.81
C SER A 114 12.44 1.82 4.13
N GLY A 115 11.11 1.81 4.03
CA GLY A 115 10.21 1.34 5.06
C GLY A 115 10.01 -0.17 5.01
N VAL A 116 9.14 -0.65 5.88
CA VAL A 116 8.84 -2.08 5.97
C VAL A 116 7.41 -2.30 6.41
N ILE A 117 6.80 -3.32 5.79
CA ILE A 117 5.52 -3.89 6.16
C ILE A 117 5.80 -5.08 7.07
N ARG A 118 5.15 -5.18 8.21
CA ARG A 118 5.28 -6.31 9.13
C ARG A 118 3.90 -6.85 9.50
N LEU A 119 3.74 -8.16 9.43
CA LEU A 119 2.66 -8.86 10.10
C LEU A 119 3.18 -9.39 11.43
N LYS A 120 2.50 -9.05 12.51
CA LYS A 120 2.80 -9.51 13.86
C LYS A 120 1.65 -10.30 14.43
N ILE A 121 1.99 -11.28 15.25
CA ILE A 121 1.05 -11.93 16.16
C ILE A 121 1.25 -11.27 17.52
N VAL A 122 0.16 -10.79 18.10
CA VAL A 122 0.15 -10.08 19.38
C VAL A 122 -0.75 -10.86 20.33
N ASN A 123 -0.19 -11.24 21.49
CA ASN A 123 -0.92 -11.83 22.59
C ASN A 123 -0.72 -10.99 23.87
N PRO A 124 -1.43 -11.27 24.97
CA PRO A 124 -1.36 -10.43 26.17
C PRO A 124 0.05 -10.30 26.77
N ASP A 125 0.91 -11.30 26.59
CA ASP A 125 2.21 -11.36 27.23
C ASP A 125 3.36 -10.93 26.29
N THR A 126 3.18 -11.07 24.98
CA THR A 126 4.24 -10.97 23.98
C THR A 126 3.73 -10.51 22.61
N SER A 127 4.66 -10.01 21.79
CA SER A 127 4.42 -9.87 20.35
C SER A 127 5.63 -10.35 19.58
N PHE A 128 5.41 -10.99 18.44
CA PHE A 128 6.49 -11.38 17.55
C PHE A 128 6.13 -11.10 16.10
N THR A 129 7.16 -10.84 15.30
CA THR A 129 7.01 -10.67 13.85
C THR A 129 6.86 -12.05 13.23
N HIS A 130 5.74 -12.26 12.56
CA HIS A 130 5.46 -13.49 11.82
C HIS A 130 6.03 -13.40 10.40
N ASN A 131 5.79 -12.28 9.72
CA ASN A 131 6.30 -12.04 8.37
C ASN A 131 6.62 -10.55 8.14
N SER A 132 7.49 -10.24 7.18
CA SER A 132 7.83 -8.85 6.83
C SER A 132 8.39 -8.70 5.43
N ILE A 133 8.12 -7.57 4.78
CA ILE A 133 8.69 -7.19 3.49
C ILE A 133 9.20 -5.74 3.53
N ALA A 134 10.45 -5.54 3.12
CA ALA A 134 11.05 -4.22 2.99
C ALA A 134 10.67 -3.60 1.64
N ILE A 135 10.41 -2.29 1.62
CA ILE A 135 10.00 -1.57 0.41
C ILE A 135 11.23 -1.18 -0.40
N GLN A 136 11.37 -1.69 -1.62
CA GLN A 136 12.58 -1.56 -2.44
C GLN A 136 12.39 -0.73 -3.72
N ASP A 137 11.16 -0.30 -3.99
CA ASP A 137 10.83 0.44 -5.20
C ASP A 137 10.60 1.93 -4.92
N THR A 138 11.08 2.76 -5.83
CA THR A 138 10.88 4.23 -5.78
C THR A 138 9.64 4.68 -6.54
N MET A 139 9.06 3.78 -7.33
CA MET A 139 7.77 3.93 -7.99
C MET A 139 6.73 3.12 -7.23
N TRP A 140 5.45 3.47 -7.38
CA TRP A 140 4.35 2.70 -6.83
C TRP A 140 4.40 1.26 -7.33
N THR A 141 4.59 0.33 -6.41
CA THR A 141 4.62 -1.12 -6.66
C THR A 141 3.74 -1.81 -5.63
N GLU A 142 2.99 -2.82 -6.06
CA GLU A 142 2.23 -3.67 -5.17
C GLU A 142 3.15 -4.69 -4.48
N TYR A 143 3.06 -4.76 -3.16
CA TYR A 143 3.77 -5.72 -2.31
C TYR A 143 2.79 -6.74 -1.77
N THR A 144 3.14 -8.02 -1.86
CA THR A 144 2.29 -9.14 -1.42
C THR A 144 3.00 -9.99 -0.36
N LEU A 145 2.29 -10.30 0.72
CA LEU A 145 2.67 -11.28 1.73
C LEU A 145 1.58 -12.34 1.82
N SER A 146 1.93 -13.61 1.58
CA SER A 146 1.00 -14.73 1.75
C SER A 146 1.64 -15.79 2.63
N ASP A 147 0.93 -16.25 3.65
CA ASP A 147 1.41 -17.27 4.58
C ASP A 147 0.25 -17.98 5.28
N THR A 148 0.60 -18.94 6.13
CA THR A 148 -0.32 -19.61 7.05
C THR A 148 0.00 -19.22 8.49
N VAL A 149 -1.01 -18.79 9.23
CA VAL A 149 -0.89 -18.46 10.65
C VAL A 149 -1.74 -19.39 11.51
N THR A 150 -1.22 -19.78 12.67
CA THR A 150 -1.98 -20.50 13.70
C THR A 150 -2.17 -19.59 14.90
N LEU A 151 -3.42 -19.32 15.25
CA LEU A 151 -3.82 -18.41 16.31
C LEU A 151 -4.46 -19.14 17.49
N SER A 152 -4.07 -18.74 18.69
CA SER A 152 -4.76 -19.06 19.93
C SER A 152 -5.95 -18.12 20.17
N ALA A 153 -6.77 -18.39 21.19
CA ALA A 153 -7.93 -17.56 21.52
C ALA A 153 -7.60 -16.17 22.06
N THR A 154 -6.34 -15.93 22.44
CA THR A 154 -5.88 -14.62 22.93
C THR A 154 -5.04 -13.88 21.90
N ASP A 155 -4.77 -14.48 20.75
CA ASP A 155 -3.93 -13.90 19.73
C ASP A 155 -4.74 -12.94 18.86
N THR A 156 -4.08 -11.88 18.42
CA THR A 156 -4.56 -10.96 17.39
C THR A 156 -3.48 -10.78 16.33
N LEU A 157 -3.88 -10.48 15.11
CA LEU A 157 -2.96 -10.09 14.05
C LEU A 157 -2.83 -8.58 14.04
N SER A 158 -1.61 -8.09 13.86
CA SER A 158 -1.34 -6.67 13.70
C SER A 158 -0.51 -6.46 12.44
N ILE A 159 -1.03 -5.64 11.52
CA ILE A 159 -0.29 -5.17 10.35
C ILE A 159 0.35 -3.85 10.72
N ARG A 160 1.63 -3.70 10.42
CA ARG A 160 2.38 -2.47 10.67
C ARG A 160 3.06 -1.97 9.42
N LEU A 161 2.86 -0.69 9.12
CA LEU A 161 3.52 0.03 8.04
C LEU A 161 4.45 1.06 8.68
N SER A 162 5.72 1.07 8.31
CA SER A 162 6.73 1.95 8.93
C SER A 162 7.59 2.67 7.91
N GLY A 163 8.03 3.90 8.25
CA GLY A 163 8.82 4.76 7.37
C GLY A 163 10.30 4.39 7.25
N GLY A 164 10.76 3.41 8.04
CA GLY A 164 12.16 2.98 8.08
C GLY A 164 12.98 3.66 9.19
N PHE A 165 14.26 3.28 9.28
CA PHE A 165 15.18 3.73 10.31
C PHE A 165 16.43 4.39 9.72
N THR A 166 16.81 5.56 10.22
CA THR A 166 17.96 6.32 9.70
C THR A 166 18.50 7.33 10.72
N HIS A 167 19.82 7.42 10.85
CA HIS A 167 20.49 8.48 11.63
C HIS A 167 21.04 9.63 10.78
N VAL A 168 21.11 9.46 9.46
CA VAL A 168 22.02 10.24 8.62
C VAL A 168 21.28 11.05 7.57
N VAL A 169 20.34 10.41 6.86
CA VAL A 169 19.62 11.03 5.75
C VAL A 169 18.13 10.94 6.00
N ALA A 170 17.42 12.03 5.69
CA ALA A 170 15.97 12.00 5.67
C ALA A 170 15.46 11.11 4.54
N GLY A 171 14.41 10.37 4.82
CA GLY A 171 13.70 9.55 3.86
C GLY A 171 12.29 9.27 4.34
N GLU A 172 11.50 8.67 3.48
CA GLU A 172 10.08 8.44 3.71
C GLU A 172 9.64 7.23 2.91
N THR A 173 8.59 6.58 3.38
CA THR A 173 7.87 5.53 2.66
C THR A 173 6.41 5.89 2.61
N THR A 174 5.80 5.72 1.43
CA THR A 174 4.40 6.02 1.19
C THR A 174 3.66 4.71 0.94
N PHE A 175 2.46 4.58 1.50
CA PHE A 175 1.63 3.39 1.43
C PHE A 175 0.20 3.76 1.02
N ASP A 176 -0.46 2.86 0.28
CA ASP A 176 -1.86 2.98 -0.12
C ASP A 176 -2.45 1.61 -0.47
N LEU A 177 -3.76 1.54 -0.67
CA LEU A 177 -4.49 0.37 -1.17
C LEU A 177 -4.12 -0.93 -0.43
N CYS A 178 -4.24 -0.92 0.89
CA CYS A 178 -3.96 -2.09 1.71
C CYS A 178 -5.09 -3.12 1.61
N SER A 179 -4.81 -4.39 1.40
CA SER A 179 -5.79 -5.48 1.55
C SER A 179 -5.28 -6.56 2.48
N PHE A 180 -6.17 -7.13 3.28
CA PHE A 180 -5.92 -8.35 4.02
C PHE A 180 -7.12 -9.29 3.90
N GLU A 181 -6.89 -10.48 3.38
CA GLU A 181 -7.94 -11.46 3.09
C GLU A 181 -7.56 -12.84 3.65
N ILE A 182 -8.55 -13.58 4.13
CA ILE A 182 -8.41 -15.02 4.42
C ILE A 182 -8.70 -15.78 3.15
N THR A 183 -7.74 -16.59 2.70
CA THR A 183 -7.82 -17.28 1.41
C THR A 183 -8.31 -18.71 1.54
N GLU A 184 -8.09 -19.36 2.69
CA GLU A 184 -8.55 -20.73 3.01
C GLU A 184 -8.64 -20.97 4.52
#